data_AF-A0A1U9NJJ0-F1
#
_entry.id   AF-A0A1U9NJJ0-F1
#
_cell.length_a   1.000
_cell.length_b   1.000
_cell.length_c   1.000
_cell.angle_alpha   90.00
_cell.angle_beta   90.00
_cell.angle_gamma   90.00
#
_symmetry.space_group_name_H-M   'P 1'
#
loop_
_entity.id
_entity.type
_entity.pdbx_description
1 polymer ?
#
loop_
_entity_poly.entity_id
_entity_poly.type
_entity_poly.pdbx_seq_one_letter_code
_entity_poly.pdbx_strand_id
1 'polypeptide(L)'
;MISKLISLLIAAVYITIAVLRGDPDDPFTRMVIFGIMFGLPCIWFPDTLGSIVGLVRLQLIDQETPACIMRFFGWLILIFLPLLMFAI
;
A
#
# COMPACT_ATOMS: atom_id res chain seq x y z
N MET A 1 13.96 2.41 9.05
CA MET A 1 14.59 1.71 7.90
C MET A 1 14.11 0.27 7.78
N ILE A 2 14.05 -0.49 8.88
CA ILE A 2 13.50 -1.86 8.91
C ILE A 2 12.13 -2.00 8.24
N SER A 3 11.16 -1.13 8.53
CA SER A 3 9.82 -1.20 7.90
C SER A 3 9.85 -1.05 6.38
N LYS A 4 10.80 -0.27 5.84
CA LYS A 4 10.96 -0.07 4.39
C LYS A 4 11.55 -1.31 3.72
N LEU A 5 12.50 -1.97 4.39
CA LEU A 5 13.15 -3.18 3.89
C LEU A 5 12.17 -4.37 3.91
N ILE A 6 11.41 -4.51 5.00
CA ILE A 6 10.37 -5.56 5.10
C ILE A 6 9.26 -5.33 4.06
N SER A 7 8.77 -4.09 3.89
CA SER A 7 7.74 -3.81 2.88
C SER A 7 8.21 -4.13 1.46
N LEU A 8 9.49 -3.86 1.16
CA LEU A 8 10.10 -4.16 -0.14
C LEU A 8 10.25 -5.67 -0.34
N LEU A 9 10.65 -6.42 0.70
CA LEU A 9 10.74 -7.87 0.65
C LEU A 9 9.37 -8.50 0.40
N ILE A 10 8.33 -8.04 1.11
CA ILE A 10 6.95 -8.52 0.92
C ILE A 10 6.45 -8.20 -0.49
N ALA A 11 6.69 -6.97 -0.99
CA ALA A 11 6.33 -6.59 -2.35
C ALA A 11 7.03 -7.48 -3.39
N ALA A 12 8.32 -7.78 -3.21
CA ALA A 12 9.06 -8.68 -4.09
C ALA A 12 8.45 -10.08 -4.11
N VAL A 13 8.06 -10.63 -2.95
CA VAL A 13 7.38 -11.94 -2.86
C VAL A 13 6.04 -11.93 -3.59
N TYR A 14 5.22 -10.88 -3.43
CA TYR A 14 3.95 -10.81 -4.14
C TYR A 14 4.12 -10.66 -5.66
N ILE A 15 5.12 -9.90 -6.12
CA ILE A 15 5.45 -9.79 -7.54
C ILE A 15 5.88 -11.16 -8.09
N THR A 16 6.74 -11.89 -7.39
CA THR A 16 7.18 -13.21 -7.89
C THR A 16 6.02 -14.19 -7.99
N ILE A 17 5.12 -14.21 -7.02
CA ILE A 17 3.90 -15.05 -7.07
C ILE A 17 3.00 -14.64 -8.25
N ALA A 18 2.78 -13.33 -8.45
CA ALA A 18 1.96 -12.83 -9.56
C ALA A 18 2.57 -13.18 -10.93
N VAL A 19 3.89 -13.05 -11.09
CA VAL A 19 4.60 -13.41 -12.32
C VAL A 19 4.54 -14.93 -12.57
N LEU A 20 4.65 -15.74 -11.52
CA LEU A 20 4.56 -17.21 -11.64
C LEU A 20 3.16 -17.68 -12.06
N ARG A 21 2.10 -16.94 -11.72
CA ARG A 21 0.73 -17.24 -12.18
C ARG A 21 0.54 -16.96 -13.67
N GLY A 22 1.34 -16.07 -14.26
CA GLY A 22 1.39 -15.85 -15.71
C GLY A 22 0.15 -15.23 -16.35
N ASP A 23 -0.88 -14.92 -15.56
CA ASP A 23 -2.14 -14.33 -16.04
C ASP A 23 -2.23 -12.85 -15.62
N PRO A 24 -2.18 -11.91 -16.57
CA PRO A 24 -2.26 -10.48 -16.29
C PRO A 24 -3.66 -10.02 -15.88
N ASP A 25 -4.71 -10.79 -16.21
CA ASP A 25 -6.10 -10.46 -15.86
C ASP A 25 -6.51 -11.07 -14.50
N ASP A 26 -5.61 -11.83 -13.85
CA ASP A 26 -5.84 -12.37 -12.51
C ASP A 26 -6.14 -11.22 -11.52
N PRO A 27 -7.30 -11.26 -10.82
CA PRO A 27 -7.63 -10.27 -9.79
C PRO A 27 -6.53 -10.14 -8.73
N PHE A 28 -5.79 -11.20 -8.42
CA PHE A 28 -4.65 -11.13 -7.51
C PHE A 28 -3.53 -10.23 -8.04
N THR A 29 -3.11 -10.39 -9.31
CA THR A 29 -2.07 -9.58 -9.95
C THR A 29 -2.44 -8.10 -9.93
N ARG A 30 -3.70 -7.76 -10.25
CA ARG A 30 -4.19 -6.37 -10.21
C ARG A 30 -4.15 -5.77 -8.80
N MET A 31 -4.54 -6.54 -7.79
CA MET A 31 -4.51 -6.08 -6.40
C MET A 31 -3.08 -5.95 -5.85
N VAL A 32 -2.15 -6.81 -6.28
CA VAL A 32 -0.72 -6.65 -5.96
C VAL A 32 -0.17 -5.34 -6.50
N ILE A 33 -0.49 -4.99 -7.76
CA ILE A 33 -0.07 -3.72 -8.37
C ILE A 33 -0.63 -2.52 -7.59
N PHE A 34 -1.93 -2.55 -7.27
CA PHE A 34 -2.56 -1.51 -6.44
C PHE A 34 -1.92 -1.41 -5.05
N GLY A 35 -1.70 -2.55 -4.40
CA GLY A 35 -1.11 -2.64 -3.07
C GLY A 35 0.31 -2.07 -3.03
N ILE A 36 1.10 -2.29 -4.10
CA ILE A 36 2.44 -1.74 -4.25
C ILE A 36 2.40 -0.24 -4.54
N MET A 37 1.60 0.20 -5.51
CA MET A 37 1.51 1.61 -5.89
C MET A 37 1.04 2.51 -4.74
N PHE A 38 0.08 2.05 -3.94
CA PHE A 38 -0.44 2.85 -2.82
C PHE A 38 0.23 2.52 -1.49
N GLY A 39 0.54 1.25 -1.22
CA GLY A 39 1.11 0.82 0.05
C GLY A 39 2.56 1.25 0.26
N LEU A 40 3.42 1.15 -0.77
CA LEU A 40 4.83 1.52 -0.61
C LEU A 40 5.03 3.01 -0.30
N PRO A 41 4.42 3.96 -1.03
CA PRO A 41 4.54 5.38 -0.72
C PRO A 41 4.06 5.71 0.70
N CYS A 42 2.95 5.10 1.14
CA CYS A 42 2.42 5.26 2.50
C CYS A 42 3.40 4.77 3.59
N ILE A 43 4.14 3.69 3.36
CA ILE A 43 5.14 3.17 4.31
C ILE A 43 6.44 3.99 4.26
N TRP A 44 6.85 4.42 3.06
CA TRP A 44 8.15 5.04 2.81
C TRP A 44 8.17 6.54 3.09
N PHE A 45 7.06 7.24 2.81
CA PHE A 45 6.88 8.69 2.95
C PHE A 45 5.63 9.04 3.77
N PRO A 46 5.47 8.49 4.98
CA PRO A 46 4.27 8.71 5.79
C PRO A 46 4.15 10.16 6.26
N ASP A 47 5.26 10.83 6.50
CA ASP A 47 5.28 12.22 6.96
C ASP A 47 4.85 13.17 5.84
N THR A 48 5.33 12.93 4.61
CA THR A 48 5.01 13.74 3.43
C THR A 48 3.56 13.57 2.96
N LEU A 49 3.02 12.35 3.08
CA LEU A 49 1.61 12.09 2.75
C LEU A 49 0.68 12.52 3.88
N GLY A 50 1.13 12.42 5.14
CA GLY A 50 0.38 12.82 6.31
C GLY A 50 0.21 14.33 6.45
N SER A 51 1.20 15.10 5.98
CA SER A 51 1.18 16.57 5.98
C SER A 51 0.38 17.19 4.85
N ILE A 52 -0.29 16.39 4.01
CA ILE A 52 -1.18 16.91 2.96
C ILE A 52 -2.44 17.44 3.64
N VAL A 53 -2.48 18.76 3.82
CA VAL A 53 -3.62 19.52 4.34
C VAL A 53 -4.20 20.40 3.25
N GLY A 54 -5.54 20.52 3.20
CA GLY A 54 -6.21 21.26 2.13
C GLY A 54 -7.68 20.88 1.93
N LEU A 55 -8.32 21.50 0.94
CA LEU A 55 -9.69 21.20 0.53
C LEU A 55 -9.72 19.92 -0.31
N VAL A 56 -10.15 18.82 0.30
CA VAL A 56 -10.38 17.55 -0.39
C VAL A 56 -11.89 17.30 -0.39
N ARG A 57 -12.50 17.22 -1.59
CA ARG A 57 -13.95 16.97 -1.77
C ARG A 57 -14.86 17.85 -0.89
N LEU A 58 -14.65 19.17 -0.89
CA LEU A 58 -15.41 20.15 -0.09
C LEU A 58 -15.27 20.00 1.44
N GLN A 59 -14.45 19.06 1.92
CA GLN A 59 -14.10 18.95 3.33
C GLN A 59 -12.74 19.61 3.56
N LEU A 60 -12.69 20.50 4.55
CA LEU A 60 -11.46 21.12 4.99
C LEU A 60 -10.72 20.09 5.84
N ILE A 61 -9.53 19.65 5.41
CA ILE A 61 -8.61 18.89 6.25
C ILE A 61 -7.68 19.91 6.89
N ASP A 62 -7.99 20.29 8.13
CA ASP A 62 -7.25 21.26 8.94
C ASP A 62 -6.20 20.59 9.85
N GLN A 63 -6.25 19.26 9.97
CA GLN A 63 -5.34 18.46 10.80
C GLN A 63 -4.48 17.54 9.95
N GLU A 64 -3.18 17.55 10.21
CA GLU A 64 -2.24 16.60 9.62
C GLU A 64 -2.57 15.18 10.08
N THR A 65 -2.52 14.21 9.16
CA THR A 65 -2.67 12.81 9.54
C THR A 65 -1.35 12.30 10.12
N PRO A 66 -1.34 11.78 11.36
CA PRO A 66 -0.09 11.36 11.98
C PRO A 66 0.55 10.21 11.19
N ALA A 67 1.87 10.28 11.02
CA ALA A 67 2.64 9.35 10.20
C ALA A 67 2.46 7.86 10.59
N CYS A 68 2.14 7.57 11.86
CA CYS A 68 1.81 6.23 12.31
C CYS A 68 0.55 5.66 11.64
N ILE A 69 -0.48 6.47 11.43
CA ILE A 69 -1.73 6.05 10.77
C ILE A 69 -1.46 5.77 9.29
N MET A 70 -0.68 6.64 8.61
CA MET A 70 -0.31 6.41 7.22
C MET A 70 0.54 5.15 7.02
N ARG A 71 1.47 4.88 7.94
CA ARG A 71 2.20 3.61 7.94
C ARG A 71 1.25 2.43 8.13
N PHE A 72 0.34 2.48 9.10
CA PHE A 72 -0.62 1.41 9.35
C PHE A 72 -1.50 1.13 8.11
N PHE A 73 -2.00 2.17 7.47
CA PHE A 73 -2.75 2.06 6.22
C PHE A 73 -1.93 1.43 5.09
N GLY A 74 -0.68 1.84 4.93
CA GLY A 74 0.21 1.25 3.93
C GLY A 74 0.43 -0.25 4.17
N TRP A 75 0.59 -0.66 5.43
CA TRP A 75 0.69 -2.08 5.80
C TRP A 75 -0.60 -2.86 5.55
N LEU A 76 -1.75 -2.27 5.89
CA LEU A 76 -3.06 -2.89 5.67
C LEU A 76 -3.30 -3.09 4.17
N ILE A 77 -3.02 -2.08 3.34
CA ILE A 77 -3.16 -2.19 1.88
C ILE A 77 -2.17 -3.21 1.30
N LEU A 78 -0.93 -3.25 1.79
CA LEU A 78 0.11 -4.11 1.23
C LEU A 78 -0.05 -5.58 1.63
N ILE A 79 -0.61 -5.89 2.81
CA ILE A 79 -0.84 -7.27 3.28
C ILE A 79 -2.28 -7.71 3.02
N PHE A 80 -3.26 -6.95 3.46
CA PHE A 80 -4.64 -7.41 3.55
C PHE A 80 -5.27 -7.56 2.16
N LEU A 81 -5.00 -6.63 1.24
CA LEU A 81 -5.58 -6.63 -0.10
C LEU A 81 -5.18 -7.86 -0.95
N PRO A 82 -3.87 -8.16 -1.12
CA PRO A 82 -3.47 -9.34 -1.89
C PRO A 82 -3.80 -10.65 -1.17
N LEU A 83 -3.73 -10.70 0.17
CA LEU A 83 -4.08 -11.90 0.93
C LEU A 83 -5.57 -12.26 0.78
N LEU A 84 -6.45 -11.26 0.80
CA LEU A 84 -7.89 -11.46 0.66
C LEU A 84 -8.25 -12.00 -0.74
N MET A 85 -7.56 -11.56 -1.79
CA MET A 85 -7.71 -12.14 -3.14
C MET A 85 -7.05 -13.51 -3.30
N PHE A 86 -6.01 -13.81 -2.53
CA PHE A 86 -5.43 -15.15 -2.55
C PHE A 86 -6.37 -16.18 -1.88
N ALA A 87 -7.14 -15.75 -0.89
CA ALA A 87 -8.04 -16.61 -0.11
C ALA A 87 -9.42 -16.85 -0.75
N ILE A 88 -9.78 -16.10 -1.80
CA ILE A 88 -11.03 -16.20 -2.56
C ILE A 88 -10.75 -16.93 -3.86
#